data_AF-A0A165NTL0-F1
#
_entry.id   AF-A0A165NTL0-F1
#
_cell.length_a   1.000
_cell.length_b   1.000
_cell.length_c   1.000
_cell.angle_alpha   90.00
_cell.angle_beta   90.00
_cell.angle_gamma   90.00
#
_symmetry.space_group_name_H-M   'P 1'
#
loop_
_entity.id
_entity.type
_entity.pdbx_description
1 polymer ?
#
loop_
_entity_poly.entity_id
_entity_poly.type
_entity_poly.pdbx_seq_one_letter_code
_entity_poly.pdbx_strand_id
1 'polypeptide(L)'
;MPPSTPGRSSSAPPTTPERRKRTYDDLNLSSDAGDAADGFDPAIRSSGASSPQSGAAAVGTSATLHYSTSNLHSYTEKESKRLKLDAAEIQSVHAFNKSGLEKKLAQILMNQVVIMKVLGHVEEGKKQWEGPSENLKTNIKKYAHAVLVAPDLHGYRDKPAFYVLAILKKFRFDLPKDIEKDHAQWKKVEQCCGVALTSRRRVVKDEIKESKDVDLWTLTENVIGTCGTTSLEIAARVAIMRYVLFERGIADDSFWRKVDEELQEIREEADGDNLAASGALKYYIDNDLVTYGKAGEREEINYNATVPSWIQEVHDIVRGVGSYE
;
A
#
# COMPACT_ATOMS: atom_id res chain seq x y z
N MET A 1 75.71 19.51 19.50
CA MET A 1 75.20 18.48 18.58
C MET A 1 73.72 18.24 18.89
N PRO A 2 72.85 18.03 17.90
CA PRO A 2 72.62 18.69 16.62
C PRO A 2 71.34 19.58 16.67
N PRO A 3 70.99 20.27 15.58
CA PRO A 3 70.01 21.35 15.53
C PRO A 3 68.63 20.96 14.95
N SER A 4 67.67 21.85 15.18
CA SER A 4 66.60 22.33 14.27
C SER A 4 66.07 21.40 13.18
N THR A 5 64.75 21.15 13.17
CA THR A 5 63.94 21.30 11.94
C THR A 5 62.44 21.46 12.24
N PRO A 6 61.68 22.19 11.38
CA PRO A 6 60.33 22.68 11.63
C PRO A 6 59.27 21.94 10.78
N GLY A 7 58.00 22.31 10.96
CA GLY A 7 56.98 22.12 9.90
C GLY A 7 55.60 21.70 10.41
N ARG A 8 54.79 22.66 10.87
CA ARG A 8 53.36 22.45 11.09
C ARG A 8 52.63 22.82 9.80
N SER A 9 52.41 21.82 8.94
CA SER A 9 51.58 21.91 7.74
C SER A 9 50.10 21.97 8.12
N SER A 10 49.41 23.01 7.65
CA SER A 10 47.95 23.14 7.71
C SER A 10 47.31 22.33 6.58
N SER A 11 46.72 21.19 6.90
CA SER A 11 45.80 20.48 6.01
C SER A 11 44.36 20.80 6.39
N ALA A 12 43.64 21.48 5.50
CA ALA A 12 42.20 21.68 5.56
C ALA A 12 41.47 20.32 5.45
N PRO A 13 40.29 20.14 6.09
CA PRO A 13 39.48 18.96 5.89
C PRO A 13 38.67 19.04 4.57
N PRO A 14 38.38 17.89 3.95
CA PRO A 14 37.70 17.81 2.66
C PRO A 14 36.21 18.16 2.78
N THR A 15 35.74 18.87 1.75
CA THR A 15 34.34 19.20 1.49
C THR A 15 33.47 17.95 1.34
N THR A 16 32.43 17.87 2.17
CA THR A 16 31.40 16.81 2.14
C THR A 16 30.51 16.96 0.89
N PRO A 17 30.04 15.87 0.26
CA PRO A 17 29.21 15.95 -0.94
C PRO A 17 27.81 16.48 -0.63
N GLU A 18 27.39 17.42 -1.48
CA GLU A 18 26.10 18.09 -1.50
C GLU A 18 24.95 17.08 -1.66
N ARG A 19 24.19 16.87 -0.59
CA ARG A 19 23.03 15.98 -0.55
C ARG A 19 21.90 16.62 -1.35
N ARG A 20 21.66 16.09 -2.56
CA ARG A 20 20.51 16.41 -3.43
C ARG A 20 19.21 16.47 -2.61
N LYS A 21 18.67 17.69 -2.47
CA LYS A 21 17.29 17.93 -2.05
C LYS A 21 16.35 17.31 -3.08
N ARG A 22 15.61 16.27 -2.69
CA ARG A 22 14.39 15.87 -3.39
C ARG A 22 13.29 16.81 -2.91
N THR A 23 12.91 17.76 -3.76
CA THR A 23 11.64 18.47 -3.65
C THR A 23 10.53 17.43 -3.80
N TYR A 24 9.77 17.23 -2.73
CA TYR A 24 8.45 16.62 -2.82
C TYR A 24 7.50 17.77 -3.07
N ASP A 25 7.03 17.89 -4.32
CA ASP A 25 5.99 18.84 -4.68
C ASP A 25 4.71 18.52 -3.92
N ASP A 26 4.14 19.60 -3.37
CA ASP A 26 2.87 19.68 -2.67
C ASP A 26 1.74 19.00 -3.45
N LEU A 27 1.22 17.90 -2.92
CA LEU A 27 -0.16 17.49 -3.18
C LEU A 27 -1.04 18.08 -2.08
N ASN A 28 -1.33 19.36 -2.25
CA ASN A 28 -2.39 20.07 -1.58
C ASN A 28 -3.73 19.59 -2.15
N LEU A 29 -4.27 18.50 -1.58
CA LEU A 29 -5.61 17.98 -1.90
C LEU A 29 -6.66 18.85 -1.19
N SER A 30 -6.93 20.00 -1.80
CA SER A 30 -8.10 20.83 -1.54
C SER A 30 -9.35 20.10 -2.02
N SER A 31 -10.26 19.80 -1.10
CA SER A 31 -11.63 19.41 -1.38
C SER A 31 -12.41 20.64 -1.83
N ASP A 32 -12.86 20.67 -3.08
CA ASP A 32 -13.96 21.56 -3.47
C ASP A 32 -14.92 20.84 -4.42
N ALA A 33 -16.20 20.95 -4.10
CA ALA A 33 -17.32 20.38 -4.80
C ALA A 33 -18.05 21.52 -5.51
N GLY A 34 -18.20 21.45 -6.82
CA GLY A 34 -18.96 22.48 -7.53
C GLY A 34 -18.95 22.36 -9.05
N ASP A 35 -20.12 21.98 -9.56
CA ASP A 35 -20.75 22.43 -10.80
C ASP A 35 -20.27 21.96 -12.19
N ALA A 36 -21.18 21.16 -12.77
CA ALA A 36 -21.88 21.38 -14.03
C ALA A 36 -21.13 21.82 -15.29
N ALA A 37 -21.20 20.88 -16.25
CA ALA A 37 -21.63 21.07 -17.63
C ALA A 37 -20.83 22.05 -18.50
N ASP A 38 -20.00 21.49 -19.38
CA ASP A 38 -19.89 22.03 -20.72
C ASP A 38 -19.74 20.94 -21.78
N GLY A 39 -20.49 21.14 -22.87
CA GLY A 39 -20.75 20.17 -23.91
C GLY A 39 -19.53 19.85 -24.75
N PHE A 40 -19.44 18.58 -25.16
CA PHE A 40 -18.52 18.16 -26.22
C PHE A 40 -19.32 17.47 -27.33
N ASP A 41 -19.32 18.14 -28.47
CA ASP A 41 -19.92 17.78 -29.74
C ASP A 41 -18.96 16.87 -30.54
N PRO A 42 -19.34 15.64 -30.95
CA PRO A 42 -18.52 14.84 -31.84
C PRO A 42 -19.09 14.82 -33.26
N ALA A 43 -18.78 15.86 -34.03
CA ALA A 43 -18.83 15.80 -35.49
C ALA A 43 -17.58 15.10 -36.03
N ILE A 44 -17.58 13.75 -36.12
CA ILE A 44 -16.58 13.01 -36.89
C ILE A 44 -17.25 12.20 -38.01
N ARG A 45 -17.23 12.86 -39.17
CA ARG A 45 -17.20 12.38 -40.56
C ARG A 45 -17.18 10.86 -40.78
N SER A 46 -18.34 10.33 -41.17
CA SER A 46 -18.46 9.07 -41.91
C SER A 46 -17.97 9.27 -43.35
N SER A 47 -16.86 8.61 -43.70
CA SER A 47 -16.37 8.53 -45.07
C SER A 47 -17.10 7.39 -45.79
N GLY A 48 -17.90 7.76 -46.78
CA GLY A 48 -18.58 6.83 -47.68
C GLY A 48 -17.56 6.05 -48.53
N ALA A 49 -17.69 4.73 -48.49
CA ALA A 49 -17.09 3.84 -49.48
C ALA A 49 -18.21 3.27 -50.35
N SER A 50 -18.08 3.53 -51.63
CA SER A 50 -19.03 3.25 -52.71
C SER A 50 -19.26 1.75 -52.91
N SER A 51 -20.51 1.34 -52.91
CA SER A 51 -20.95 0.00 -53.36
C SER A 51 -20.87 -0.11 -54.88
N PRO A 52 -20.22 -1.13 -55.46
CA PRO A 52 -20.46 -1.51 -56.84
C PRO A 52 -21.74 -2.36 -56.93
N GLN A 53 -22.68 -1.90 -57.76
CA GLN A 53 -23.73 -2.73 -58.32
C GLN A 53 -23.09 -3.93 -59.05
N SER A 54 -23.51 -5.14 -58.72
CA SER A 54 -23.21 -6.33 -59.52
C SER A 54 -24.50 -7.03 -59.91
N GLY A 55 -24.61 -7.25 -61.21
CA GLY A 55 -25.81 -7.69 -61.91
C GLY A 55 -26.23 -9.13 -61.61
N ALA A 56 -27.51 -9.36 -61.87
CA ALA A 56 -28.10 -10.68 -61.94
C ALA A 56 -27.43 -11.52 -63.03
N ALA A 57 -26.75 -12.59 -62.64
CA ALA A 57 -26.34 -13.67 -63.53
C ALA A 57 -27.09 -14.95 -63.14
N ALA A 58 -27.58 -15.62 -64.17
CA ALA A 58 -28.54 -16.71 -64.12
C ALA A 58 -28.05 -17.96 -63.36
N VAL A 59 -29.05 -18.67 -62.85
CA VAL A 59 -29.01 -20.02 -62.27
C VAL A 59 -28.24 -20.97 -63.20
N GLY A 60 -27.05 -21.38 -62.75
CA GLY A 60 -26.21 -22.40 -63.37
C GLY A 60 -26.05 -23.59 -62.43
N THR A 61 -26.52 -24.74 -62.91
CA THR A 61 -26.29 -26.13 -62.48
C THR A 61 -25.22 -26.38 -61.42
N SER A 62 -25.63 -27.04 -60.32
CA SER A 62 -24.77 -27.57 -59.26
C SER A 62 -23.66 -28.49 -59.82
N ALA A 63 -22.48 -27.93 -60.06
CA ALA A 63 -21.26 -28.69 -60.22
C ALA A 63 -20.80 -29.13 -58.82
N THR A 64 -20.94 -30.42 -58.53
CA THR A 64 -20.38 -31.06 -57.34
C THR A 64 -18.85 -30.94 -57.41
N LEU A 65 -18.31 -29.86 -56.82
CA LEU A 65 -16.87 -29.64 -56.66
C LEU A 65 -16.29 -30.73 -55.76
N HIS A 66 -15.81 -31.81 -56.37
CA HIS A 66 -14.96 -32.79 -55.71
C HIS A 66 -13.59 -32.15 -55.41
N TYR A 67 -13.50 -31.44 -54.29
CA TYR A 67 -12.22 -31.03 -53.73
C TYR A 67 -11.41 -32.28 -53.39
N SER A 68 -10.28 -32.45 -54.07
CA SER A 68 -9.37 -33.58 -53.84
C SER A 68 -8.82 -33.52 -52.40
N THR A 69 -9.24 -34.47 -51.58
CA THR A 69 -8.92 -34.57 -50.14
C THR A 69 -7.44 -34.85 -49.87
N SER A 70 -6.69 -35.30 -50.89
CA SER A 70 -5.26 -35.63 -50.79
C SER A 70 -4.41 -34.42 -50.38
N ASN A 71 -4.75 -33.21 -50.84
CA ASN A 71 -3.99 -32.00 -50.50
C ASN A 71 -4.24 -31.51 -49.07
N LEU A 72 -5.39 -31.83 -48.47
CA LEU A 72 -5.76 -31.36 -47.13
C LEU A 72 -4.93 -32.03 -46.03
N HIS A 73 -4.57 -33.30 -46.22
CA HIS A 73 -3.78 -34.04 -45.24
C HIS A 73 -2.35 -33.49 -45.15
N SER A 74 -1.69 -33.32 -46.30
CA SER A 74 -0.34 -32.74 -46.38
C SER A 74 -0.31 -31.30 -45.83
N TYR A 75 -1.36 -30.52 -46.11
CA TYR A 75 -1.51 -29.18 -45.56
C TYR A 75 -1.65 -29.19 -44.04
N THR A 76 -2.53 -30.03 -43.49
CA THR A 76 -2.78 -30.10 -42.04
C THR A 76 -1.57 -30.63 -41.27
N GLU A 77 -0.79 -31.55 -41.83
CA GLU A 77 0.46 -32.01 -41.23
C GLU A 77 1.52 -30.90 -41.20
N LYS A 78 1.68 -30.16 -42.29
CA LYS A 78 2.59 -29.02 -42.37
C LYS A 78 2.20 -27.92 -41.38
N GLU A 79 0.92 -27.58 -41.29
CA GLU A 79 0.42 -26.56 -40.37
C GLU A 79 0.51 -27.00 -38.90
N SER A 80 0.23 -28.27 -38.60
CA SER A 80 0.38 -28.79 -37.23
C SER A 80 1.83 -28.73 -36.76
N LYS A 81 2.79 -29.06 -37.64
CA LYS A 81 4.23 -28.88 -37.36
C LYS A 81 4.59 -27.40 -37.16
N ARG A 82 4.03 -26.50 -37.98
CA ARG A 82 4.26 -25.05 -37.87
C ARG A 82 3.75 -24.49 -36.53
N LEU A 83 2.58 -24.94 -36.07
CA LEU A 83 1.96 -24.54 -34.81
C LEU A 83 2.49 -25.29 -33.58
N LYS A 84 3.36 -26.29 -33.78
CA LYS A 84 3.95 -27.14 -32.73
C LYS A 84 2.90 -27.86 -31.88
N LEU A 85 1.85 -28.37 -32.54
CA LEU A 85 0.82 -29.16 -31.87
C LEU A 85 1.42 -30.47 -31.32
N ASP A 86 0.93 -30.91 -30.17
CA ASP A 86 1.29 -32.21 -29.61
C ASP A 86 0.60 -33.38 -30.34
N ALA A 87 0.98 -34.62 -30.00
CA ALA A 87 0.45 -35.80 -30.68
C ALA A 87 -1.08 -35.97 -30.52
N ALA A 88 -1.65 -35.57 -29.38
CA ALA A 88 -3.08 -35.65 -29.13
C ALA A 88 -3.85 -34.59 -29.91
N GLU A 89 -3.32 -33.36 -29.97
CA GLU A 89 -3.86 -32.25 -30.76
C GLU A 89 -3.84 -32.58 -32.26
N ILE A 90 -2.73 -33.14 -32.77
CA ILE A 90 -2.60 -33.61 -34.16
C ILE A 90 -3.66 -34.69 -34.47
N GLN A 91 -3.84 -35.66 -33.57
CA GLN A 91 -4.85 -36.69 -33.73
C GLN A 91 -6.27 -36.10 -33.76
N SER A 92 -6.52 -35.08 -32.94
CA SER A 92 -7.79 -34.34 -32.91
C SER A 92 -8.05 -33.58 -34.22
N VAL A 93 -7.02 -32.93 -34.80
CA VAL A 93 -7.10 -32.27 -36.11
C VAL A 93 -7.39 -33.29 -37.23
N HIS A 94 -6.73 -34.45 -37.21
CA HIS A 94 -7.01 -35.52 -38.18
C HIS A 94 -8.42 -36.10 -38.01
N ALA A 95 -8.88 -36.31 -36.78
CA ALA A 95 -10.25 -36.75 -36.50
C ALA A 95 -11.29 -35.73 -36.98
N PHE A 96 -11.04 -34.44 -36.74
CA PHE A 96 -11.85 -33.35 -37.25
C PHE A 96 -11.91 -33.37 -38.78
N ASN A 97 -10.77 -33.49 -39.48
CA ASN A 97 -10.72 -33.52 -40.94
C ASN A 97 -11.47 -34.69 -41.57
N LYS A 98 -11.47 -35.85 -40.90
CA LYS A 98 -12.22 -37.05 -41.32
C LYS A 98 -13.73 -36.95 -41.07
N SER A 99 -14.18 -36.02 -40.23
CA SER A 99 -15.60 -35.88 -39.91
C SER A 99 -16.41 -35.23 -41.04
N GLY A 100 -17.70 -35.55 -41.09
CA GLY A 100 -18.64 -34.93 -42.03
C GLY A 100 -18.81 -33.42 -41.77
N LEU A 101 -19.26 -32.68 -42.80
CA LEU A 101 -19.36 -31.21 -42.75
C LEU A 101 -20.20 -30.70 -41.58
N GLU A 102 -21.36 -31.31 -41.33
CA GLU A 102 -22.25 -30.95 -40.23
C GLU A 102 -21.58 -31.09 -38.86
N LYS A 103 -20.84 -32.20 -38.66
CA LYS A 103 -20.07 -32.44 -37.44
C LYS A 103 -18.92 -31.44 -37.28
N LYS A 104 -18.25 -31.07 -38.37
CA LYS A 104 -17.21 -30.03 -38.36
C LYS A 104 -17.78 -28.69 -37.89
N LEU A 105 -18.92 -28.27 -38.46
CA LEU A 105 -19.58 -27.02 -38.10
C LEU A 105 -20.01 -27.01 -36.64
N ALA A 106 -20.62 -28.09 -36.15
CA ALA A 106 -20.99 -28.22 -34.74
C ALA A 106 -19.77 -28.15 -33.81
N GLN A 107 -18.66 -28.84 -34.17
CA GLN A 107 -17.44 -28.85 -33.37
C GLN A 107 -16.75 -27.47 -33.35
N ILE A 108 -16.77 -26.72 -34.47
CA ILE A 108 -16.29 -25.33 -34.51
C ILE A 108 -17.13 -24.45 -33.57
N LEU A 109 -18.46 -24.52 -33.65
CA LEU A 109 -19.34 -23.73 -32.79
C LEU A 109 -19.13 -24.04 -31.31
N MET A 110 -19.02 -25.32 -30.95
CA MET A 110 -18.72 -25.74 -29.57
C MET A 110 -17.38 -25.18 -29.09
N ASN A 111 -16.33 -25.33 -29.90
CA ASN A 111 -15.01 -24.78 -29.58
C ASN A 111 -15.05 -23.25 -29.45
N GLN A 112 -15.79 -22.54 -30.30
CA GLN A 112 -15.95 -21.09 -30.22
C GLN A 112 -16.66 -20.69 -28.91
N VAL A 113 -17.72 -21.40 -28.50
CA VAL A 113 -18.40 -21.15 -27.22
C VAL A 113 -17.46 -21.40 -26.03
N VAL A 114 -16.66 -22.46 -26.08
CA VAL A 114 -15.66 -22.75 -25.04
C VAL A 114 -14.59 -21.65 -24.99
N ILE A 115 -14.05 -21.23 -26.14
CA ILE A 115 -13.07 -20.15 -26.23
C ILE A 115 -13.66 -18.85 -25.68
N MET A 116 -14.90 -18.50 -26.01
CA MET A 116 -15.55 -17.30 -25.47
C MET A 116 -15.71 -17.37 -23.95
N LYS A 117 -16.02 -18.55 -23.37
CA LYS A 117 -16.05 -18.73 -21.91
C LYS A 117 -14.67 -18.58 -21.28
N VAL A 118 -13.64 -19.17 -21.89
CA VAL A 118 -12.25 -19.04 -21.41
C VAL A 118 -11.77 -17.60 -21.52
N LEU A 119 -12.05 -16.93 -22.64
CA LEU A 119 -11.74 -15.51 -22.82
C LEU A 119 -12.49 -14.64 -21.82
N GLY A 120 -13.77 -14.92 -21.53
CA GLY A 120 -14.53 -14.25 -20.49
C GLY A 120 -13.85 -14.37 -19.12
N HIS A 121 -13.42 -15.57 -18.73
CA HIS A 121 -12.65 -15.77 -17.50
C HIS A 121 -11.29 -15.06 -17.49
N VAL A 122 -10.62 -15.01 -18.65
CA VAL A 122 -9.36 -14.27 -18.79
C VAL A 122 -9.59 -12.75 -18.72
N GLU A 123 -10.65 -12.23 -19.30
CA GLU A 123 -11.02 -10.81 -19.25
C GLU A 123 -11.47 -10.39 -17.84
N GLU A 124 -12.27 -11.23 -17.17
CA GLU A 124 -12.60 -11.05 -15.75
C GLU A 124 -11.35 -11.07 -14.87
N GLY A 125 -10.42 -12.00 -15.13
CA GLY A 125 -9.12 -12.05 -14.46
C GLY A 125 -8.18 -10.90 -14.84
N LYS A 126 -8.42 -10.25 -15.98
CA LYS A 126 -7.70 -9.05 -16.47
C LYS A 126 -8.36 -7.74 -16.06
N LYS A 127 -9.41 -7.74 -15.22
CA LYS A 127 -9.81 -6.51 -14.52
C LYS A 127 -8.64 -6.10 -13.63
N GLN A 128 -7.72 -5.36 -14.26
CA GLN A 128 -6.46 -4.97 -13.69
C GLN A 128 -6.80 -4.13 -12.48
N TRP A 129 -6.42 -4.60 -11.31
CA TRP A 129 -6.60 -3.84 -10.09
C TRP A 129 -5.87 -2.50 -10.26
N GLU A 130 -6.65 -1.42 -10.27
CA GLU A 130 -6.16 -0.08 -10.60
C GLU A 130 -5.28 0.49 -9.48
N GLY A 131 -5.48 0.00 -8.27
CA GLY A 131 -4.77 0.40 -7.07
C GLY A 131 -5.70 0.35 -5.86
N PRO A 132 -5.22 0.83 -4.69
CA PRO A 132 -6.05 0.93 -3.51
C PRO A 132 -7.28 1.79 -3.75
N SER A 133 -8.48 1.26 -3.48
CA SER A 133 -9.70 2.06 -3.54
C SER A 133 -9.70 3.16 -2.46
N GLU A 134 -10.62 4.12 -2.55
CA GLU A 134 -10.79 5.14 -1.51
C GLU A 134 -11.19 4.54 -0.16
N ASN A 135 -11.96 3.45 -0.16
CA ASN A 135 -12.29 2.73 1.06
C ASN A 135 -11.04 2.07 1.67
N LEU A 136 -10.19 1.45 0.84
CA LEU A 136 -8.92 0.89 1.30
C LEU A 136 -8.02 1.97 1.89
N LYS A 137 -7.86 3.11 1.20
CA LYS A 137 -7.04 4.23 1.67
C LYS A 137 -7.57 4.77 3.01
N THR A 138 -8.88 4.84 3.19
CA THR A 138 -9.50 5.26 4.45
C THR A 138 -9.18 4.29 5.58
N ASN A 139 -9.29 2.98 5.34
CA ASN A 139 -8.89 1.96 6.30
C ASN A 139 -7.38 2.03 6.59
N ILE A 140 -6.52 2.17 5.58
CA ILE A 140 -5.07 2.34 5.76
C ILE A 140 -4.77 3.52 6.68
N LYS A 141 -5.39 4.68 6.47
CA LYS A 141 -5.21 5.87 7.33
C LYS A 141 -5.65 5.59 8.77
N LYS A 142 -6.82 4.98 8.96
CA LYS A 142 -7.35 4.60 10.28
C LYS A 142 -6.39 3.67 11.03
N TYR A 143 -5.95 2.59 10.39
CA TYR A 143 -5.06 1.62 11.03
C TYR A 143 -3.63 2.14 11.18
N ALA A 144 -3.15 3.00 10.29
CA ALA A 144 -1.86 3.69 10.46
C ALA A 144 -1.87 4.56 11.72
N HIS A 145 -2.97 5.28 11.99
CA HIS A 145 -3.10 6.05 13.23
C HIS A 145 -3.16 5.12 14.45
N ALA A 146 -4.02 4.11 14.44
CA ALA A 146 -4.12 3.14 15.53
C ALA A 146 -2.78 2.47 15.87
N VAL A 147 -1.99 2.08 14.86
CA VAL A 147 -0.64 1.51 15.06
C VAL A 147 0.31 2.53 15.71
N LEU A 148 0.27 3.80 15.30
CA LEU A 148 1.14 4.84 15.86
C LEU A 148 0.81 5.17 17.33
N VAL A 149 -0.43 4.95 17.76
CA VAL A 149 -0.86 5.18 19.14
C VAL A 149 -0.98 3.90 19.95
N ALA A 150 -0.49 2.77 19.43
CA ALA A 150 -0.47 1.51 20.18
C ALA A 150 0.54 1.60 21.35
N PRO A 151 0.15 1.23 22.57
CA PRO A 151 0.99 1.36 23.77
C PRO A 151 2.26 0.50 23.70
N ASP A 152 2.23 -0.60 22.95
CA ASP A 152 3.34 -1.55 22.79
C ASP A 152 4.25 -1.25 21.58
N LEU A 153 4.03 -0.15 20.86
CA LEU A 153 4.80 0.14 19.65
C LEU A 153 6.29 0.39 19.98
N HIS A 154 7.21 -0.42 19.49
CA HIS A 154 8.62 -0.26 19.84
C HIS A 154 9.23 1.09 19.40
N GLY A 155 8.83 1.61 18.23
CA GLY A 155 9.30 2.87 17.68
C GLY A 155 8.49 3.30 16.46
N TYR A 156 8.66 4.55 16.06
CA TYR A 156 7.82 5.26 15.10
C TYR A 156 8.32 5.20 13.65
N ARG A 157 9.51 4.63 13.40
CA ARG A 157 10.11 4.62 12.05
C ARG A 157 10.03 3.30 11.30
N ASP A 158 10.58 2.23 11.85
CA ASP A 158 10.88 1.03 11.03
C ASP A 158 9.76 0.00 11.01
N LYS A 159 9.17 -0.31 12.17
CA LYS A 159 8.14 -1.36 12.33
C LYS A 159 6.69 -0.95 12.01
N PRO A 160 6.24 0.32 12.13
CA PRO A 160 4.82 0.66 11.92
C PRO A 160 4.26 0.21 10.56
N ALA A 161 5.03 0.34 9.48
CA ALA A 161 4.59 -0.09 8.15
C ALA A 161 4.32 -1.60 8.09
N PHE A 162 5.19 -2.40 8.72
CA PHE A 162 5.00 -3.84 8.82
C PHE A 162 3.68 -4.20 9.54
N TYR A 163 3.38 -3.55 10.67
CA TYR A 163 2.14 -3.80 11.42
C TYR A 163 0.89 -3.43 10.63
N VAL A 164 0.90 -2.28 9.92
CA VAL A 164 -0.22 -1.89 9.05
C VAL A 164 -0.43 -2.93 7.94
N LEU A 165 0.65 -3.40 7.30
CA LEU A 165 0.54 -4.43 6.25
C LEU A 165 0.02 -5.77 6.81
N ALA A 166 0.44 -6.16 8.02
CA ALA A 166 -0.07 -7.36 8.70
C ALA A 166 -1.59 -7.26 8.96
N ILE A 167 -2.06 -6.10 9.44
CA ILE A 167 -3.48 -5.79 9.61
C ILE A 167 -4.23 -5.94 8.27
N LEU A 168 -3.71 -5.33 7.19
CA LEU A 168 -4.35 -5.40 5.87
C LEU A 168 -4.43 -6.85 5.35
N LYS A 169 -3.40 -7.67 5.54
CA LYS A 169 -3.40 -9.08 5.17
C LYS A 169 -4.43 -9.89 5.95
N LYS A 170 -4.59 -9.60 7.25
CA LYS A 170 -5.53 -10.27 8.14
C LYS A 170 -6.98 -9.95 7.76
N PHE A 171 -7.33 -8.68 7.65
CA PHE A 171 -8.71 -8.26 7.41
C PHE A 171 -9.12 -8.31 5.94
N ARG A 172 -8.15 -8.35 5.02
CA ARG A 172 -8.29 -8.36 3.55
C ARG A 172 -9.09 -7.21 2.93
N PHE A 173 -9.97 -6.51 3.65
CA PHE A 173 -10.80 -5.41 3.17
C PHE A 173 -11.27 -5.66 1.71
N ASP A 174 -10.87 -4.80 0.78
CA ASP A 174 -11.11 -4.87 -0.66
C ASP A 174 -9.84 -5.25 -1.47
N LEU A 175 -8.84 -5.84 -0.82
CA LEU A 175 -7.65 -6.37 -1.48
C LEU A 175 -8.03 -7.59 -2.33
N PRO A 176 -7.59 -7.64 -3.61
CA PRO A 176 -7.72 -8.84 -4.42
C PRO A 176 -7.06 -10.04 -3.76
N LYS A 177 -7.60 -11.23 -4.03
CA LYS A 177 -6.99 -12.48 -3.59
C LYS A 177 -5.60 -12.60 -4.22
N ASP A 178 -4.62 -13.02 -3.41
CA ASP A 178 -3.24 -13.26 -3.83
C ASP A 178 -2.49 -12.01 -4.37
N ILE A 179 -2.97 -10.79 -4.07
CA ILE A 179 -2.30 -9.53 -4.49
C ILE A 179 -0.84 -9.46 -4.02
N GLU A 180 -0.50 -10.11 -2.91
CA GLU A 180 0.86 -10.15 -2.37
C GLU A 180 1.86 -10.84 -3.32
N LYS A 181 1.38 -11.69 -4.23
CA LYS A 181 2.21 -12.35 -5.27
C LYS A 181 2.51 -11.41 -6.43
N ASP A 182 1.65 -10.40 -6.66
CA ASP A 182 1.91 -9.33 -7.64
C ASP A 182 2.71 -8.21 -6.97
N HIS A 183 4.04 -8.29 -7.07
CA HIS A 183 4.96 -7.33 -6.47
C HIS A 183 4.68 -5.88 -6.92
N ALA A 184 4.24 -5.65 -8.16
CA ALA A 184 3.99 -4.30 -8.66
C ALA A 184 2.76 -3.68 -7.98
N GLN A 185 1.69 -4.47 -7.83
CA GLN A 185 0.47 -4.03 -7.19
C GLN A 185 0.62 -3.95 -5.66
N TRP A 186 1.27 -4.93 -5.06
CA TRP A 186 1.55 -4.91 -3.62
C TRP A 186 2.39 -3.70 -3.21
N LYS A 187 3.40 -3.32 -4.02
CA LYS A 187 4.19 -2.10 -3.80
C LYS A 187 3.34 -0.83 -3.75
N LYS A 188 2.22 -0.75 -4.47
CA LYS A 188 1.28 0.39 -4.37
C LYS A 188 0.62 0.43 -2.98
N VAL A 189 0.24 -0.72 -2.42
CA VAL A 189 -0.32 -0.82 -1.06
C VAL A 189 0.72 -0.38 -0.03
N GLU A 190 1.96 -0.88 -0.14
CA GLU A 190 3.07 -0.48 0.73
C GLU A 190 3.34 1.03 0.68
N GLN A 191 3.35 1.61 -0.52
CA GLN A 191 3.51 3.05 -0.70
C GLN A 191 2.36 3.83 -0.04
N CYS A 192 1.11 3.40 -0.19
CA CYS A 192 -0.03 4.03 0.48
C CYS A 192 0.11 3.96 2.01
N CYS A 193 0.56 2.84 2.56
CA CYS A 193 0.82 2.70 4.00
C CYS A 193 1.92 3.68 4.47
N GLY A 194 3.04 3.76 3.72
CA GLY A 194 4.14 4.67 4.04
C GLY A 194 3.74 6.15 4.00
N VAL A 195 2.90 6.54 3.02
CA VAL A 195 2.33 7.88 2.93
C VAL A 195 1.40 8.16 4.12
N ALA A 196 0.50 7.23 4.46
CA ALA A 196 -0.43 7.38 5.58
C ALA A 196 0.31 7.54 6.92
N LEU A 197 1.32 6.72 7.19
CA LEU A 197 2.16 6.82 8.39
C LEU A 197 2.95 8.13 8.45
N THR A 198 3.50 8.57 7.32
CA THR A 198 4.23 9.85 7.25
C THR A 198 3.30 11.03 7.50
N SER A 199 2.12 11.04 6.87
CA SER A 199 1.10 12.05 7.09
C SER A 199 0.64 12.08 8.54
N ARG A 200 0.34 10.92 9.16
CA ARG A 200 -0.11 10.90 10.56
C ARG A 200 0.99 11.33 11.53
N ARG A 201 2.23 10.90 11.33
CA ARG A 201 3.37 11.40 12.12
C ARG A 201 3.48 12.92 12.02
N ARG A 202 3.35 13.50 10.82
CA ARG A 202 3.35 14.96 10.68
C ARG A 202 2.27 15.60 11.56
N VAL A 203 1.03 15.11 11.49
CA VAL A 203 -0.08 15.62 12.32
C VAL A 203 0.23 15.52 13.82
N VAL A 204 0.73 14.36 14.28
CA VAL A 204 1.12 14.20 15.69
C VAL A 204 2.21 15.19 16.07
N LYS A 205 3.26 15.36 15.26
CA LYS A 205 4.33 16.31 15.54
C LYS A 205 3.82 17.75 15.59
N ASP A 206 2.88 18.11 14.72
CA ASP A 206 2.29 19.45 14.70
C ASP A 206 1.42 19.70 15.94
N GLU A 207 0.65 18.70 16.40
CA GLU A 207 -0.07 18.75 17.68
C GLU A 207 0.88 19.01 18.86
N ILE A 208 2.01 18.29 18.94
CA ILE A 208 3.02 18.51 20.00
C ILE A 208 3.66 19.90 19.92
N LYS A 209 3.81 20.49 18.72
CA LYS A 209 4.34 21.87 18.59
C LYS A 209 3.38 22.91 19.15
N GLU A 210 2.08 22.69 19.00
CA GLU A 210 1.03 23.61 19.43
C GLU A 210 0.67 23.42 20.92
N SER A 211 1.17 22.36 21.56
CA SER A 211 0.77 21.93 22.90
C SER A 211 1.52 22.59 24.06
N LYS A 212 2.12 23.77 23.89
CA LYS A 212 2.94 24.40 24.94
C LYS A 212 2.13 24.74 26.20
N ASP A 213 0.88 25.13 26.02
CA ASP A 213 -0.04 25.53 27.10
C ASP A 213 -1.18 24.50 27.34
N VAL A 214 -1.00 23.29 26.81
CA VAL A 214 -1.96 22.17 26.89
C VAL A 214 -1.41 21.13 27.87
N ASP A 215 -2.24 20.69 28.81
CA ASP A 215 -1.85 19.65 29.76
C ASP A 215 -1.62 18.30 29.05
N LEU A 216 -0.86 17.42 29.69
CA LEU A 216 -0.47 16.13 29.10
C LEU A 216 -1.64 15.24 28.72
N TRP A 217 -2.73 15.25 29.49
CA TRP A 217 -3.85 14.34 29.27
C TRP A 217 -4.69 14.80 28.09
N THR A 218 -5.05 16.09 28.05
CA THR A 218 -5.71 16.69 26.88
C THR A 218 -4.88 16.50 25.61
N LEU A 219 -3.56 16.72 25.70
CA LEU A 219 -2.66 16.49 24.56
C LEU A 219 -2.65 15.02 24.11
N THR A 220 -2.63 14.10 25.07
CA THR A 220 -2.66 12.66 24.78
C THR A 220 -3.95 12.28 24.08
N GLU A 221 -5.09 12.80 24.52
CA GLU A 221 -6.39 12.60 23.88
C GLU A 221 -6.42 13.16 22.45
N ASN A 222 -5.87 14.36 22.22
CA ASN A 222 -5.77 14.93 20.87
C ASN A 222 -4.90 14.07 19.94
N VAL A 223 -3.77 13.56 20.44
CA VAL A 223 -2.86 12.69 19.68
C VAL A 223 -3.54 11.35 19.33
N ILE A 224 -4.29 10.76 20.27
CA ILE A 224 -5.01 9.50 20.10
C ILE A 224 -6.22 9.66 19.16
N GLY A 225 -6.99 10.74 19.34
CA GLY A 225 -8.26 10.95 18.67
C GLY A 225 -9.21 9.77 18.86
N THR A 226 -9.76 9.24 17.77
CA THR A 226 -10.70 8.10 17.79
C THR A 226 -10.04 6.73 17.62
N CYS A 227 -8.70 6.68 17.59
CA CYS A 227 -7.94 5.49 17.20
C CYS A 227 -7.28 4.77 18.39
N GLY A 228 -7.69 5.07 19.63
CA GLY A 228 -7.16 4.43 20.83
C GLY A 228 -7.93 4.81 22.09
N THR A 229 -7.36 4.42 23.23
CA THR A 229 -7.82 4.82 24.57
C THR A 229 -6.62 5.39 25.32
N THR A 230 -6.83 6.49 26.04
CA THR A 230 -5.80 7.08 26.88
C THR A 230 -5.27 6.05 27.87
N SER A 231 -3.95 5.91 27.92
CA SER A 231 -3.22 5.03 28.83
C SER A 231 -1.95 5.75 29.28
N LEU A 232 -1.36 5.27 30.39
CA LEU A 232 -0.12 5.85 30.92
C LEU A 232 1.04 5.67 29.93
N GLU A 233 1.08 4.56 29.21
CA GLU A 233 2.11 4.26 28.22
C GLU A 233 2.06 5.25 27.05
N ILE A 234 0.85 5.57 26.56
CA ILE A 234 0.71 6.56 25.47
C ILE A 234 1.04 7.96 25.98
N ALA A 235 0.60 8.33 27.18
CA ALA A 235 0.94 9.63 27.76
C ALA A 235 2.44 9.78 28.00
N ALA A 236 3.13 8.74 28.47
CA ALA A 236 4.59 8.76 28.61
C ALA A 236 5.27 9.00 27.26
N ARG A 237 4.80 8.35 26.18
CA ARG A 237 5.34 8.58 24.82
C ARG A 237 5.11 10.00 24.34
N VAL A 238 3.91 10.56 24.60
CA VAL A 238 3.59 11.96 24.28
C VAL A 238 4.50 12.91 25.08
N ALA A 239 4.74 12.65 26.36
CA ALA A 239 5.68 13.40 27.19
C ALA A 239 7.12 13.31 26.65
N ILE A 240 7.58 12.13 26.21
CA ILE A 240 8.89 11.96 25.54
C ILE A 240 8.96 12.76 24.24
N MET A 241 7.90 12.73 23.42
CA MET A 241 7.85 13.55 22.19
C MET A 241 7.98 15.04 22.51
N ARG A 242 7.28 15.51 23.56
CA ARG A 242 7.34 16.90 24.01
C ARG A 242 8.72 17.26 24.58
N TYR A 243 9.33 16.37 25.36
CA TYR A 243 10.71 16.49 25.86
C TYR A 243 11.72 16.63 24.71
N VAL A 244 11.67 15.75 23.72
CA VAL A 244 12.58 15.81 22.56
C VAL A 244 12.38 17.11 21.77
N LEU A 245 11.14 17.58 21.63
CA LEU A 245 10.85 18.79 20.87
C LEU A 245 11.31 20.06 21.59
N PHE A 246 10.87 20.27 22.84
CA PHE A 246 11.08 21.53 23.56
C PHE A 246 12.36 21.53 24.40
N GLU A 247 12.62 20.48 25.18
CA GLU A 247 13.77 20.45 26.09
C GLU A 247 15.08 20.17 25.35
N ARG A 248 15.05 19.25 24.37
CA ARG A 248 16.22 19.00 23.51
C ARG A 248 16.30 19.94 22.30
N GLY A 249 15.24 20.71 22.01
CA GLY A 249 15.18 21.64 20.89
C GLY A 249 15.21 20.99 19.50
N ILE A 250 14.82 19.71 19.38
CA ILE A 250 14.96 18.95 18.13
C ILE A 250 13.65 19.02 17.32
N ALA A 251 13.52 20.04 16.49
CA ALA A 251 12.34 20.24 15.64
C ALA A 251 12.49 19.77 14.19
N ASP A 252 13.66 19.27 13.78
CA ASP A 252 13.98 18.95 12.38
C ASP A 252 13.55 17.53 11.95
N ASP A 253 14.07 17.06 10.81
CA ASP A 253 13.81 15.73 10.24
C ASP A 253 14.34 14.58 11.13
N SER A 254 15.19 14.88 12.13
CA SER A 254 15.72 13.90 13.06
C SER A 254 14.85 13.67 14.30
N PHE A 255 13.79 14.46 14.49
CA PHE A 255 12.85 14.34 15.61
C PHE A 255 12.42 12.90 15.91
N TRP A 256 11.85 12.20 14.93
CA TRP A 256 11.36 10.83 15.12
C TRP A 256 12.47 9.83 15.45
N ARG A 257 13.67 10.04 14.90
CA ARG A 257 14.83 9.22 15.24
C ARG A 257 15.21 9.43 16.71
N LYS A 258 15.17 10.67 17.20
CA LYS A 258 15.50 11.01 18.59
C LYS A 258 14.45 10.49 19.58
N VAL A 259 13.17 10.53 19.22
CA VAL A 259 12.11 9.87 20.00
C VAL A 259 12.35 8.36 20.08
N ASP A 260 12.71 7.71 18.96
CA ASP A 260 13.02 6.27 18.94
C ASP A 260 14.27 5.93 19.76
N GLU A 261 15.30 6.78 19.74
CA GLU A 261 16.52 6.65 20.56
C GLU A 261 16.17 6.72 22.06
N GLU A 262 15.40 7.71 22.52
CA GLU A 262 14.99 7.81 23.94
C GLU A 262 14.20 6.58 24.40
N LEU A 263 13.25 6.11 23.57
CA LEU A 263 12.50 4.90 23.88
C LEU A 263 13.39 3.64 23.92
N GLN A 264 14.45 3.60 23.11
CA GLN A 264 15.41 2.52 23.11
C GLN A 264 16.29 2.57 24.37
N GLU A 265 16.79 3.74 24.74
CA GLU A 265 17.57 3.94 25.97
C GLU A 265 16.80 3.45 27.20
N ILE A 266 15.51 3.83 27.34
CA ILE A 266 14.64 3.35 28.44
C ILE A 266 14.58 1.82 28.50
N ARG A 267 14.51 1.14 27.35
CA ARG A 267 14.44 -0.32 27.30
C ARG A 267 15.78 -0.99 27.60
N GLU A 268 16.87 -0.41 27.13
CA GLU A 268 18.22 -0.89 27.39
C GLU A 268 18.58 -0.73 28.85
N GLU A 269 18.24 0.39 29.49
CA GLU A 269 18.44 0.61 30.93
C GLU A 269 17.57 -0.30 31.80
N ALA A 270 16.38 -0.64 31.34
CA ALA A 270 15.48 -1.55 32.05
C ALA A 270 15.95 -3.02 31.98
N ASP A 271 16.79 -3.40 31.01
CA ASP A 271 17.28 -4.79 30.81
C ASP A 271 16.16 -5.86 30.87
N GLY A 272 14.99 -5.54 30.30
CA GLY A 272 13.81 -6.41 30.32
C GLY A 272 12.98 -6.39 31.61
N ASP A 273 13.35 -5.61 32.63
CA ASP A 273 12.52 -5.35 33.81
C ASP A 273 11.42 -4.33 33.48
N ASN A 274 10.19 -4.84 33.33
CA ASN A 274 9.02 -4.00 33.07
C ASN A 274 8.78 -2.93 34.14
N LEU A 275 9.12 -3.19 35.41
CA LEU A 275 8.92 -2.22 36.48
C LEU A 275 9.91 -1.06 36.37
N ALA A 276 11.16 -1.36 36.02
CA ALA A 276 12.18 -0.35 35.74
C ALA A 276 11.78 0.50 34.53
N ALA A 277 11.33 -0.14 33.44
CA ALA A 277 10.85 0.57 32.25
C ALA A 277 9.65 1.48 32.58
N SER A 278 8.66 0.99 33.34
CA SER A 278 7.53 1.80 33.80
C SER A 278 7.96 2.97 34.69
N GLY A 279 8.98 2.77 35.54
CA GLY A 279 9.58 3.83 36.35
C GLY A 279 10.20 4.94 35.52
N ALA A 280 10.96 4.58 34.48
CA ALA A 280 11.54 5.54 33.54
C ALA A 280 10.48 6.29 32.72
N LEU A 281 9.43 5.60 32.26
CA LEU A 281 8.29 6.25 31.59
C LEU A 281 7.57 7.24 32.52
N LYS A 282 7.39 6.86 33.80
CA LYS A 282 6.79 7.73 34.82
C LYS A 282 7.61 9.01 35.03
N TYR A 283 8.94 8.94 34.97
CA TYR A 283 9.80 10.13 35.07
C TYR A 283 9.46 11.20 34.02
N TYR A 284 9.25 10.81 32.75
CA TYR A 284 8.85 11.76 31.72
C TYR A 284 7.47 12.37 31.99
N ILE A 285 6.50 11.56 32.44
CA ILE A 285 5.18 12.05 32.82
C ILE A 285 5.29 13.07 33.96
N ASP A 286 6.01 12.74 35.04
CA ASP A 286 6.13 13.60 36.21
C ASP A 286 6.80 14.94 35.84
N ASN A 287 7.89 14.90 35.07
CA ASN A 287 8.58 16.10 34.60
C ASN A 287 7.69 16.97 33.71
N ASP A 288 6.94 16.34 32.81
CA ASP A 288 6.02 17.02 31.92
C ASP A 288 4.91 17.71 32.72
N LEU A 289 4.31 17.02 33.70
CA LEU A 289 3.30 17.59 34.59
C LEU A 289 3.85 18.73 35.46
N VAL A 290 5.13 18.70 35.86
CA VAL A 290 5.76 19.81 36.59
C VAL A 290 6.01 21.01 35.67
N THR A 291 6.35 20.76 34.41
CA THR A 291 6.76 21.80 33.46
C THR A 291 5.57 22.48 32.78
N TYR A 292 4.56 21.69 32.38
CA TYR A 292 3.42 22.12 31.57
C TYR A 292 2.07 21.98 32.30
N GLY A 293 2.03 21.35 33.47
CA GLY A 293 0.79 21.17 34.23
C GLY A 293 0.30 22.47 34.85
N LYS A 294 -1.00 22.75 34.72
CA LYS A 294 -1.65 23.87 35.41
C LYS A 294 -1.92 23.48 36.86
N ALA A 295 -1.65 24.40 37.78
CA ALA A 295 -1.99 24.21 39.20
C ALA A 295 -3.51 24.22 39.37
N GLY A 296 -4.13 23.05 39.60
CA GLY A 296 -5.49 22.98 40.16
C GLY A 296 -6.47 22.01 39.51
N GLU A 297 -6.22 21.53 38.30
CA GLU A 297 -7.16 20.63 37.60
C GLU A 297 -6.38 19.45 37.01
N ARG A 298 -6.50 18.28 37.65
CA ARG A 298 -6.17 16.99 37.02
C ARG A 298 -7.49 16.33 36.72
N GLU A 299 -7.84 16.22 35.44
CA GLU A 299 -8.87 15.28 35.07
C GLU A 299 -8.36 13.87 35.38
N GLU A 300 -9.17 13.10 36.11
CA GLU A 300 -8.85 11.70 36.38
C GLU A 300 -8.99 10.91 35.08
N ILE A 301 -7.92 10.21 34.70
CA ILE A 301 -7.95 9.32 33.54
C ILE A 301 -8.96 8.22 33.80
N ASN A 302 -9.89 8.04 32.87
CA ASN A 302 -10.82 6.91 32.92
C ASN A 302 -10.12 5.61 32.50
N TYR A 303 -9.45 4.95 33.46
CA TYR A 303 -8.84 3.64 33.27
C TYR A 303 -9.85 2.53 32.95
N ASN A 304 -11.15 2.77 33.16
CA ASN A 304 -12.22 1.81 32.88
C ASN A 304 -12.81 1.98 31.46
N ALA A 305 -12.20 2.82 30.61
CA ALA A 305 -12.63 2.95 29.23
C ALA A 305 -12.49 1.62 28.48
N THR A 306 -13.61 1.09 27.99
CA THR A 306 -13.60 -0.14 27.19
C THR A 306 -12.88 0.09 25.88
N VAL A 307 -11.78 -0.63 25.64
CA VAL A 307 -11.06 -0.60 24.36
C VAL A 307 -11.94 -1.27 23.29
N PRO A 308 -12.27 -0.59 22.18
CA PRO A 308 -12.97 -1.20 21.06
C PRO A 308 -12.26 -2.45 20.55
N SER A 309 -13.01 -3.51 20.22
CA SER A 309 -12.44 -4.80 19.80
C SER A 309 -11.45 -4.69 18.65
N TRP A 310 -11.75 -3.85 17.64
CA TRP A 310 -10.85 -3.65 16.50
C TRP A 310 -9.52 -3.00 16.88
N ILE A 311 -9.48 -2.18 17.94
CA ILE A 311 -8.25 -1.59 18.48
C ILE A 311 -7.46 -2.64 19.25
N GLN A 312 -8.17 -3.48 20.02
CA GLN A 312 -7.55 -4.61 20.71
C GLN A 312 -6.83 -5.53 19.72
N GLU A 313 -7.43 -5.80 18.55
CA GLU A 313 -6.78 -6.58 17.49
C GLU A 313 -5.53 -5.91 16.92
N VAL A 314 -5.50 -4.57 16.83
CA VAL A 314 -4.29 -3.83 16.46
C VAL A 314 -3.20 -4.01 17.52
N HIS A 315 -3.55 -3.88 18.80
CA HIS A 315 -2.62 -4.09 19.90
C HIS A 315 -2.06 -5.51 19.91
N ASP A 316 -2.88 -6.52 19.65
CA ASP A 316 -2.45 -7.92 19.56
C ASP A 316 -1.42 -8.12 18.44
N ILE A 317 -1.66 -7.54 17.26
CA ILE A 317 -0.72 -7.58 16.12
C ILE A 317 0.58 -6.86 16.45
N VAL A 318 0.52 -5.68 17.08
CA VAL A 318 1.71 -4.89 17.46
C VAL A 318 2.56 -5.62 18.50
N ARG A 319 1.91 -6.26 19.49
CA ARG A 319 2.56 -7.11 20.51
C ARG A 319 3.13 -8.41 19.94
N GLY A 320 2.73 -8.82 18.74
CA GLY A 320 3.06 -10.12 18.18
C GLY A 320 2.30 -11.27 18.85
N VAL A 321 1.15 -10.98 19.48
CA VAL A 321 0.26 -11.99 20.05
C VAL A 321 -0.53 -12.63 18.90
N GLY A 322 0.01 -13.73 18.39
CA GLY A 322 -0.54 -14.48 17.26
C GLY A 322 0.54 -14.75 16.22
N SER A 323 0.83 -16.02 15.94
CA SER A 323 1.69 -16.41 14.83
C SER A 323 0.97 -16.12 13.52
N TYR A 324 1.34 -15.04 12.85
CA TYR A 324 0.87 -14.74 11.50
C TYR A 324 1.89 -15.30 10.50
N GLU A 325 1.85 -16.63 10.32
CA GLU A 325 2.51 -17.31 9.18
C GLU A 325 1.70 -17.14 7.90
#